data_AF-A0A2N6D886-F1
#
_entry.id   AF-A0A2N6D886-F1
#
_cell.length_a   1.000
_cell.length_b   1.000
_cell.length_c   1.000
_cell.angle_alpha   90.00
_cell.angle_beta   90.00
_cell.angle_gamma   90.00
#
_symmetry.space_group_name_H-M   'P 1'
#
loop_
_entity.id
_entity.type
_entity.pdbx_description
1 polymer ?
#
loop_
_entity_poly.entity_id
_entity_poly.type
_entity_poly.pdbx_seq_one_letter_code
_entity_poly.pdbx_strand_id
1 'polypeptide(L)'
;MVGAVYDRPYTVRGVTYYRLKSVNSFNQSGIASWYGKEEHGKLTASGERYNMYAMTAAHKQLPLGSKVLVRCLETGKDIIVTVNDRGPHVKGRIIDLSFTGAVKLGIVNKGLTHVTLELLNGATAEPQDGHFSVQLASFSQRKYASELARKLDKSKIVMAYVSGKPYYRVKVTGFSSRQDAERYKGRMKGKYPGALVVTED
;
A
#
# COMPACT_ATOMS: atom_id res chain seq x y z
N MET A 1 18.45 2.66 10.05
CA MET A 1 17.65 3.69 9.37
C MET A 1 17.62 4.94 10.24
N VAL A 2 17.77 6.14 9.67
CA VAL A 2 17.84 7.40 10.42
C VAL A 2 16.58 8.24 10.18
N GLY A 3 16.08 8.92 11.21
CA GLY A 3 14.91 9.82 11.10
C GLY A 3 13.56 9.10 10.91
N ALA A 4 13.44 7.86 11.38
CA ALA A 4 12.23 7.06 11.21
C ALA A 4 11.07 7.59 12.06
N VAL A 5 9.96 7.94 11.42
CA VAL A 5 8.67 8.19 12.08
C VAL A 5 7.70 7.11 11.61
N TYR A 6 7.01 6.45 12.53
CA TYR A 6 6.09 5.35 12.21
C TYR A 6 4.65 5.85 12.03
N ASP A 7 3.93 5.18 11.14
CA ASP A 7 2.46 5.29 10.99
C ASP A 7 1.77 4.06 11.62
N ARG A 8 0.44 4.02 11.62
CA ARG A 8 -0.35 2.89 12.14
C ARG A 8 0.11 1.57 11.52
N PRO A 9 0.33 0.51 12.31
CA PRO A 9 0.70 -0.79 11.77
C PRO A 9 -0.47 -1.43 11.00
N TYR A 10 -0.17 -2.47 10.24
CA TYR A 10 -1.17 -3.31 9.57
C TYR A 10 -0.82 -4.79 9.74
N THR A 11 -1.83 -5.64 9.78
CA THR A 11 -1.66 -7.09 10.00
C THR A 11 -2.14 -7.87 8.78
N VAL A 12 -1.28 -8.74 8.25
CA VAL A 12 -1.61 -9.66 7.16
C VAL A 12 -1.27 -11.07 7.61
N ARG A 13 -2.22 -11.99 7.56
CA ARG A 13 -2.06 -13.41 7.96
C ARG A 13 -1.41 -13.57 9.35
N GLY A 14 -1.83 -12.75 10.32
CA GLY A 14 -1.32 -12.79 11.70
C GLY A 14 0.04 -12.10 11.92
N VAL A 15 0.70 -11.61 10.87
CA VAL A 15 1.97 -10.87 10.98
C VAL A 15 1.70 -9.38 10.94
N THR A 16 2.17 -8.66 11.95
CA THR A 16 2.06 -7.20 12.05
C THR A 16 3.27 -6.52 11.46
N TYR A 17 3.04 -5.55 10.57
CA TYR A 17 4.04 -4.76 9.89
C TYR A 17 3.94 -3.29 10.30
N TYR A 18 5.08 -2.67 10.59
CA TYR A 18 5.18 -1.28 11.03
C TYR A 18 5.57 -0.39 9.86
N ARG A 19 4.63 0.43 9.41
CA ARG A 19 4.80 1.37 8.29
C ARG A 19 5.56 2.59 8.74
N LEU A 20 6.38 3.12 7.85
CA LEU A 20 7.08 4.37 8.02
C LEU A 20 6.22 5.48 7.43
N LYS A 21 6.00 6.52 8.23
CA LYS A 21 5.45 7.80 7.81
C LYS A 21 6.51 8.65 7.10
N SER A 22 7.72 8.65 7.64
CA SER A 22 8.89 9.32 7.05
C SER A 22 10.17 8.62 7.48
N VAL A 23 11.21 8.77 6.67
CA VAL A 23 12.55 8.28 6.95
C VAL A 23 13.57 9.10 6.15
N ASN A 24 14.72 9.43 6.76
CA ASN A 24 15.77 10.21 6.10
C ASN A 24 16.75 9.30 5.35
N SER A 25 17.05 8.12 5.91
CA SER A 25 17.90 7.12 5.26
C SER A 25 17.46 5.70 5.58
N PHE A 26 17.53 4.84 4.57
CA PHE A 26 17.15 3.43 4.68
C PHE A 26 18.04 2.58 3.76
N ASN A 27 18.56 1.50 4.32
CA ASN A 27 19.27 0.45 3.62
C ASN A 27 18.75 -0.91 4.08
N GLN A 28 18.59 -1.85 3.17
CA GLN A 28 18.16 -3.22 3.48
C GLN A 28 18.70 -4.21 2.46
N SER A 29 19.06 -5.40 2.92
CA SER A 29 19.44 -6.52 2.05
C SER A 29 18.47 -7.69 2.24
N GLY A 30 18.19 -8.44 1.18
CA GLY A 30 17.25 -9.56 1.23
C GLY A 30 16.81 -10.04 -0.13
N ILE A 31 15.73 -10.82 -0.18
CA ILE A 31 15.24 -11.41 -1.43
C ILE A 31 14.27 -10.46 -2.13
N ALA A 32 14.52 -10.20 -3.41
CA ALA A 32 13.54 -9.61 -4.33
C ALA A 32 12.74 -10.70 -5.04
N SER A 33 11.49 -10.38 -5.37
CA SER A 33 10.71 -11.11 -6.37
C SER A 33 9.97 -10.15 -7.30
N TRP A 34 8.98 -10.61 -8.06
CA TRP A 34 8.18 -9.77 -8.92
C TRP A 34 6.72 -10.25 -9.02
N TYR A 35 5.81 -9.32 -9.35
CA TYR A 35 4.37 -9.60 -9.48
C TYR A 35 4.01 -10.26 -10.80
N GLY A 36 3.17 -11.29 -10.76
CA GLY A 36 2.61 -11.89 -11.96
C GLY A 36 1.60 -11.00 -12.70
N LYS A 37 1.29 -11.38 -13.94
CA LYS A 37 0.39 -10.65 -14.85
C LYS A 37 -1.03 -10.50 -14.29
N GLU A 38 -1.45 -11.41 -13.43
CA GLU A 38 -2.77 -11.46 -12.79
C GLU A 38 -3.06 -10.29 -11.87
N GLU A 39 -2.03 -9.55 -11.43
CA GLU A 39 -2.20 -8.35 -10.62
C GLU A 39 -2.46 -7.10 -11.47
N HIS A 40 -2.20 -7.15 -12.79
CA HIS A 40 -2.30 -5.97 -13.66
C HIS A 40 -3.69 -5.34 -13.63
N GLY A 41 -3.75 -4.02 -13.43
CA GLY A 41 -4.99 -3.25 -13.38
C GLY A 41 -5.68 -3.22 -12.00
N LYS A 42 -5.27 -4.05 -11.04
CA LYS A 42 -5.79 -4.00 -9.66
C LYS A 42 -5.25 -2.77 -8.91
N LEU A 43 -6.00 -2.31 -7.91
CA LEU A 43 -5.57 -1.19 -7.06
C LEU A 43 -4.45 -1.63 -6.11
N THR A 44 -3.40 -0.82 -6.06
CA THR A 44 -2.29 -0.95 -5.11
C THR A 44 -2.61 -0.21 -3.81
N ALA A 45 -1.77 -0.35 -2.79
CA ALA A 45 -1.89 0.40 -1.54
C ALA A 45 -1.75 1.93 -1.70
N SER A 46 -1.18 2.44 -2.81
CA SER A 46 -1.21 3.86 -3.14
C SER A 46 -2.54 4.34 -3.67
N GLY A 47 -3.44 3.45 -4.08
CA GLY A 47 -4.68 3.80 -4.77
C GLY A 47 -4.51 3.92 -6.29
N GLU A 48 -3.29 3.80 -6.81
CA GLU A 48 -3.04 3.69 -8.25
C GLU A 48 -3.31 2.26 -8.72
N ARG A 49 -3.72 2.11 -9.99
CA ARG A 49 -3.78 0.78 -10.63
C ARG A 49 -2.37 0.28 -10.90
N TYR A 50 -2.11 -0.99 -10.54
CA TYR A 50 -0.85 -1.63 -10.85
C TYR A 50 -0.64 -1.73 -12.36
N ASN A 51 0.41 -1.05 -12.84
CA ASN A 51 0.88 -1.15 -14.21
C ASN A 51 2.14 -2.00 -14.25
N MET A 52 2.06 -3.21 -14.82
CA MET A 52 3.21 -4.12 -14.91
C MET A 52 4.36 -3.53 -15.74
N TYR A 53 4.06 -2.56 -16.61
CA TYR A 53 5.04 -1.88 -17.45
C TYR A 53 5.74 -0.70 -16.77
N ALA A 54 5.26 -0.25 -15.60
CA ALA A 54 5.84 0.86 -14.85
C ALA A 54 7.05 0.43 -14.00
N MET A 55 7.89 1.38 -13.57
CA MET A 55 9.02 1.12 -12.64
C MET A 55 8.57 1.22 -11.19
N THR A 56 7.75 0.28 -10.74
CA THR A 56 7.14 0.28 -9.40
C THR A 56 7.46 -0.99 -8.61
N ALA A 57 7.22 -0.96 -7.29
CA ALA A 57 7.41 -2.10 -6.41
C ALA A 57 6.49 -2.07 -5.16
N ALA A 58 6.29 -3.23 -4.53
CA ALA A 58 5.81 -3.32 -3.15
C ALA A 58 6.96 -3.34 -2.17
N HIS A 59 6.74 -2.65 -1.04
CA HIS A 59 7.60 -2.77 0.12
C HIS A 59 6.79 -2.72 1.43
N LYS A 60 7.28 -3.41 2.47
CA LYS A 60 6.54 -3.63 3.72
C LYS A 60 6.36 -2.35 4.54
N GLN A 61 7.40 -1.51 4.59
CA GLN A 61 7.54 -0.45 5.58
C GLN A 61 7.69 0.95 4.97
N LEU A 62 8.55 1.11 3.96
CA LEU A 62 8.81 2.38 3.29
C LEU A 62 7.52 3.17 2.95
N PRO A 63 7.53 4.50 3.11
CA PRO A 63 6.42 5.35 2.68
C PRO A 63 6.07 5.07 1.21
N LEU A 64 4.78 5.08 0.88
CA LEU A 64 4.39 5.03 -0.54
C LEU A 64 4.97 6.28 -1.22
N GLY A 65 5.35 6.19 -2.49
CA GLY A 65 6.07 7.25 -3.22
C GLY A 65 7.59 7.24 -3.03
N SER A 66 8.15 6.39 -2.15
CA SER A 66 9.60 6.27 -1.96
C SER A 66 10.29 5.82 -3.25
N LYS A 67 11.36 6.50 -3.65
CA LYS A 67 12.26 6.04 -4.73
C LYS A 67 13.40 5.21 -4.13
N VAL A 68 13.54 3.98 -4.60
CA VAL A 68 14.52 3.02 -4.07
C VAL A 68 15.43 2.57 -5.20
N LEU A 69 16.74 2.64 -4.98
CA LEU A 69 17.74 1.98 -5.78
C LEU A 69 17.83 0.52 -5.36
N VAL A 70 17.63 -0.38 -6.30
CA VAL A 70 17.69 -1.83 -6.14
C VAL A 70 18.90 -2.33 -6.89
N ARG A 71 19.87 -2.90 -6.17
CA ARG A 71 21.09 -3.47 -6.76
C ARG A 71 21.07 -4.99 -6.67
N CYS A 72 21.39 -5.67 -7.77
CA CYS A 72 21.53 -7.12 -7.83
C CYS A 72 22.95 -7.49 -8.27
N LEU A 73 23.77 -7.94 -7.32
CA LEU A 73 25.16 -8.31 -7.61
C LEU A 73 25.27 -9.50 -8.57
N GLU A 74 24.33 -10.44 -8.49
CA GLU A 74 24.33 -11.63 -9.34
C GLU A 74 24.11 -11.29 -10.83
N THR A 75 23.32 -10.25 -11.13
CA THR A 75 23.09 -9.80 -12.51
C THR A 75 24.00 -8.66 -12.92
N GLY A 76 24.71 -8.03 -11.96
CA GLY A 76 25.50 -6.82 -12.18
C GLY A 76 24.65 -5.60 -12.55
N LYS A 77 23.36 -5.59 -12.21
CA LYS A 77 22.42 -4.54 -12.63
C LYS A 77 21.78 -3.84 -11.45
N ASP A 78 21.51 -2.55 -11.68
CA ASP A 78 20.84 -1.67 -10.75
C ASP A 78 19.60 -1.05 -11.42
N ILE A 79 18.52 -0.87 -10.67
CA ILE A 79 17.31 -0.18 -11.13
C ILE A 79 16.79 0.78 -10.05
N ILE A 80 16.03 1.79 -10.47
CA ILE A 80 15.29 2.66 -9.55
C ILE A 80 13.81 2.37 -9.71
N VAL A 81 13.12 2.12 -8.60
CA VAL A 81 11.67 1.89 -8.54
C VAL A 81 10.99 2.84 -7.57
N THR A 82 9.72 3.14 -7.82
CA THR A 82 8.84 3.82 -6.88
C THR A 82 8.04 2.79 -6.09
N VAL A 83 8.08 2.86 -4.75
CA VAL A 83 7.24 2.03 -3.89
C VAL A 83 5.81 2.56 -3.95
N ASN A 84 4.88 1.81 -4.56
CA ASN A 84 3.47 2.20 -4.63
C ASN A 84 2.52 1.15 -4.05
N ASP A 85 3.06 0.04 -3.53
CA ASP A 85 2.25 -1.01 -2.94
C ASP A 85 2.85 -1.56 -1.63
N ARG A 86 2.09 -2.46 -0.96
CA ARG A 86 2.47 -3.12 0.29
C ARG A 86 2.69 -4.62 0.07
N GLY A 87 3.74 -5.13 0.71
CA GLY A 87 4.21 -6.49 0.55
C GLY A 87 5.74 -6.51 0.41
N PRO A 88 6.36 -7.64 0.06
CA PRO A 88 5.80 -8.99 -0.01
C PRO A 88 5.32 -9.52 1.35
N HIS A 89 4.19 -10.23 1.39
CA HIS A 89 3.72 -10.94 2.60
C HIS A 89 4.25 -12.37 2.73
N VAL A 90 5.44 -12.61 2.18
CA VAL A 90 6.16 -13.89 2.25
C VAL A 90 7.43 -13.68 3.07
N LYS A 91 7.73 -14.65 3.94
CA LYS A 91 8.91 -14.62 4.82
C LYS A 91 10.18 -14.55 3.98
N GLY A 92 11.15 -13.74 4.40
CA GLY A 92 12.45 -13.58 3.72
C GLY A 92 12.48 -12.63 2.52
N ARG A 93 11.34 -12.38 1.85
CA ARG A 93 11.28 -11.39 0.76
C ARG A 93 11.16 -9.97 1.30
N ILE A 94 11.82 -9.01 0.66
CA ILE A 94 11.86 -7.61 1.08
C ILE A 94 11.21 -6.66 0.06
N ILE A 95 11.20 -7.02 -1.22
CA ILE A 95 10.63 -6.20 -2.29
C ILE A 95 10.02 -7.09 -3.39
N ASP A 96 8.87 -6.71 -3.92
CA ASP A 96 8.27 -7.31 -5.12
C ASP A 96 8.26 -6.25 -6.23
N LEU A 97 8.99 -6.50 -7.31
CA LEU A 97 9.15 -5.59 -8.45
C LEU A 97 8.00 -5.73 -9.44
N SER A 98 7.74 -4.69 -10.22
CA SER A 98 6.95 -4.82 -11.45
C SER A 98 7.63 -5.74 -12.47
N PHE A 99 6.88 -6.18 -13.48
CA PHE A 99 7.45 -6.95 -14.59
C PHE A 99 8.59 -6.19 -15.28
N THR A 100 8.40 -4.91 -15.64
CA THR A 100 9.48 -4.10 -16.21
C THR A 100 10.68 -3.98 -15.27
N GLY A 101 10.45 -3.81 -13.97
CA GLY A 101 11.53 -3.81 -12.98
C GLY A 101 12.32 -5.12 -13.01
N ALA A 102 11.63 -6.26 -13.02
CA ALA A 102 12.25 -7.58 -13.11
C ALA A 102 13.02 -7.80 -14.42
N VAL A 103 12.48 -7.35 -15.56
CA VAL A 103 13.14 -7.39 -16.88
C VAL A 103 14.44 -6.61 -16.83
N LYS A 104 14.39 -5.36 -16.35
CA LYS A 104 15.56 -4.49 -16.30
C LYS A 104 16.61 -4.98 -15.31
N LEU A 105 16.19 -5.51 -14.16
CA LEU A 105 17.10 -6.11 -13.19
C LEU A 105 17.68 -7.45 -13.66
N GLY A 106 17.03 -8.12 -14.62
CA GLY A 106 17.45 -9.38 -15.23
C GLY A 106 17.01 -10.63 -14.46
N ILE A 107 15.88 -10.57 -13.76
CA ILE A 107 15.46 -11.63 -12.83
C ILE A 107 14.16 -12.35 -13.23
N VAL A 108 13.55 -12.01 -14.37
CA VAL A 108 12.26 -12.56 -14.81
C VAL A 108 12.25 -14.09 -14.79
N ASN A 109 13.26 -14.72 -15.38
CA ASN A 109 13.35 -16.18 -15.49
C ASN A 109 13.68 -16.84 -14.14
N LYS A 110 14.53 -16.21 -13.32
CA LYS A 110 14.93 -16.75 -12.01
C LYS A 110 13.81 -16.61 -10.98
N GLY A 111 12.98 -15.58 -11.10
CA GLY A 111 11.87 -15.26 -10.19
C GLY A 111 12.31 -14.62 -8.88
N LEU A 112 13.40 -15.11 -8.27
CA LEU A 112 13.94 -14.65 -6.99
C LEU A 112 15.42 -14.31 -7.10
N THR A 113 15.87 -13.25 -6.45
CA THR A 113 17.30 -12.94 -6.33
C THR A 113 17.63 -12.19 -5.04
N HIS A 114 18.89 -12.20 -4.61
CA HIS A 114 19.37 -11.31 -3.56
C HIS A 114 19.59 -9.90 -4.10
N VAL A 115 19.08 -8.90 -3.36
CA VAL A 115 19.26 -7.48 -3.67
C VAL A 115 19.65 -6.68 -2.44
N THR A 116 20.24 -5.51 -2.69
CA THR A 116 20.32 -4.42 -1.72
C THR A 116 19.40 -3.27 -2.14
N LEU A 117 18.78 -2.64 -1.16
CA LEU A 117 17.88 -1.50 -1.31
C LEU A 117 18.54 -0.29 -0.67
N GLU A 118 18.53 0.84 -1.38
CA GLU A 118 18.96 2.14 -0.88
C GLU A 118 17.87 3.17 -1.19
N LEU A 119 17.41 3.89 -0.16
CA LEU A 119 16.43 4.96 -0.33
C LEU A 119 17.10 6.21 -0.92
N LEU A 120 16.58 6.70 -2.04
CA LEU A 120 17.16 7.82 -2.78
C LEU A 120 16.58 9.19 -2.40
N ASN A 121 15.35 9.24 -1.90
CA ASN A 121 14.73 10.46 -1.42
C ASN A 121 14.24 10.27 0.02
N GLY A 122 14.42 11.26 0.88
CA GLY A 122 13.72 11.32 2.17
C GLY A 122 12.23 11.37 1.89
N ALA A 123 11.57 10.21 1.82
CA ALA A 123 10.22 10.12 1.32
C ALA A 123 9.25 10.61 2.40
N THR A 124 8.57 11.71 2.11
CA THR A 124 7.55 12.32 2.97
C THR A 124 6.15 12.30 2.34
N ALA A 125 6.03 11.89 1.06
CA ALA A 125 4.80 12.04 0.30
C ALA A 125 4.28 10.69 -0.21
N GLU A 126 3.14 10.26 0.36
CA GLU A 126 2.30 9.26 -0.29
C GLU A 126 1.79 9.81 -1.64
N PRO A 127 1.52 8.94 -2.65
CA PRO A 127 1.00 9.37 -3.94
C PRO A 127 -0.26 10.22 -3.77
N GLN A 128 -0.30 11.34 -4.50
CA GLN A 128 -1.39 12.30 -4.39
C GLN A 128 -2.65 11.80 -5.10
N ASP A 129 -2.47 11.17 -6.25
CA ASP A 129 -3.55 10.70 -7.13
C ASP A 129 -3.80 9.21 -6.95
N GLY A 130 -5.06 8.81 -7.01
CA GLY A 130 -5.48 7.41 -6.84
C GLY A 130 -6.95 7.29 -6.48
N HIS A 131 -7.44 6.05 -6.41
CA HIS A 131 -8.82 5.77 -6.02
C HIS A 131 -8.88 5.49 -4.52
N PHE A 132 -9.43 6.45 -3.77
CA PHE A 132 -9.55 6.39 -2.32
C PHE A 132 -11.01 6.41 -1.85
N SER A 133 -11.22 5.80 -0.70
CA SER A 133 -12.46 5.88 0.06
C SER A 133 -12.18 6.24 1.52
N VAL A 134 -13.17 6.79 2.19
CA VAL A 134 -13.12 7.06 3.63
C VAL A 134 -14.03 6.06 4.35
N GLN A 135 -13.44 5.11 5.05
CA GLN A 135 -14.17 4.23 5.96
C GLN A 135 -14.62 5.03 7.18
N LEU A 136 -15.92 5.25 7.33
CA LEU A 136 -16.48 6.03 8.44
C LEU A 136 -16.74 5.17 9.68
N ALA A 137 -17.22 3.94 9.49
CA ALA A 137 -17.61 3.06 10.58
C ALA A 137 -17.54 1.58 10.19
N SER A 138 -17.49 0.72 11.19
CA SER A 138 -17.49 -0.74 11.06
C SER A 138 -18.49 -1.34 12.05
N PHE A 139 -19.47 -2.09 11.55
CA PHE A 139 -20.58 -2.64 12.35
C PHE A 139 -20.51 -4.16 12.37
N SER A 140 -20.84 -4.80 13.49
CA SER A 140 -21.00 -6.26 13.55
C SER A 140 -22.30 -6.75 12.87
N GLN A 141 -23.31 -5.89 12.80
CA GLN A 141 -24.59 -6.19 12.16
C GLN A 141 -24.77 -5.35 10.88
N ARG A 142 -25.17 -6.02 9.79
CA ARG A 142 -25.36 -5.37 8.48
C ARG A 142 -26.40 -4.26 8.51
N LYS A 143 -27.47 -4.44 9.30
CA LYS A 143 -28.58 -3.47 9.43
C LYS A 143 -28.08 -2.06 9.76
N TYR A 144 -27.20 -1.91 10.76
CA TYR A 144 -26.67 -0.61 11.15
C TYR A 144 -25.74 0.00 10.08
N ALA A 145 -24.99 -0.84 9.37
CA ALA A 145 -24.20 -0.39 8.22
C ALA A 145 -25.10 0.14 7.09
N SER A 146 -26.20 -0.56 6.80
CA SER A 146 -27.20 -0.16 5.80
C SER A 146 -27.92 1.14 6.18
N GLU A 147 -28.30 1.30 7.44
CA GLU A 147 -28.93 2.52 7.94
C GLU A 147 -28.01 3.74 7.81
N LEU A 148 -26.71 3.58 8.06
CA LEU A 148 -25.72 4.63 7.84
C LEU A 148 -25.51 4.90 6.35
N ALA A 149 -25.28 3.86 5.54
CA ALA A 149 -25.01 4.00 4.11
C ALA A 149 -26.14 4.74 3.38
N ARG A 150 -27.41 4.48 3.73
CA ARG A 150 -28.57 5.18 3.16
C ARG A 150 -28.57 6.70 3.41
N LYS A 151 -27.85 7.17 4.43
CA LYS A 151 -27.73 8.61 4.77
C LYS A 151 -26.54 9.28 4.09
N LEU A 152 -25.76 8.55 3.30
CA LEU A 152 -24.52 9.01 2.70
C LEU A 152 -24.60 8.90 1.18
N ASP A 153 -24.24 9.98 0.49
CA ASP A 153 -24.01 9.92 -0.94
C ASP A 153 -22.71 9.15 -1.24
N LYS A 154 -22.67 8.46 -2.39
CA LYS A 154 -21.52 7.67 -2.87
C LYS A 154 -20.93 6.78 -1.78
N SER A 155 -21.75 5.92 -1.18
CA SER A 155 -21.29 5.01 -0.14
C SER A 155 -21.37 3.54 -0.56
N LYS A 156 -20.44 2.72 -0.06
CA LYS A 156 -20.42 1.27 -0.21
C LYS A 156 -20.30 0.58 1.14
N ILE A 157 -20.91 -0.60 1.25
CA ILE A 157 -20.74 -1.49 2.40
C ILE A 157 -19.82 -2.63 1.98
N VAL A 158 -18.70 -2.77 2.67
CA VAL A 158 -17.70 -3.79 2.40
C VAL A 158 -17.63 -4.73 3.60
N MET A 159 -17.79 -6.03 3.36
CA MET A 159 -17.62 -7.04 4.40
C MET A 159 -16.14 -7.33 4.63
N ALA A 160 -15.73 -7.39 5.90
CA ALA A 160 -14.37 -7.75 6.29
C ALA A 160 -14.40 -8.65 7.54
N TYR A 161 -13.45 -9.56 7.65
CA TYR A 161 -13.29 -10.37 8.87
C TYR A 161 -12.29 -9.71 9.82
N VAL A 162 -12.67 -9.59 11.09
CA VAL A 162 -11.80 -9.13 12.18
C VAL A 162 -11.82 -10.20 13.25
N SER A 163 -10.67 -10.81 13.53
CA SER A 163 -10.53 -11.93 14.47
C SER A 163 -11.54 -13.06 14.21
N GLY A 164 -11.74 -13.42 12.93
CA GLY A 164 -12.65 -14.49 12.50
C GLY A 164 -14.14 -14.10 12.50
N LYS A 165 -14.51 -12.89 12.91
CA LYS A 165 -15.90 -12.42 12.91
C LYS A 165 -16.18 -11.45 11.76
N PRO A 166 -17.33 -11.53 11.07
CA PRO A 166 -17.67 -10.61 10.01
C PRO A 166 -18.03 -9.23 10.58
N TYR A 167 -17.56 -8.19 9.89
CA TYR A 167 -17.91 -6.80 10.11
C TYR A 167 -18.25 -6.14 8.78
N TYR A 168 -19.16 -5.18 8.83
CA TYR A 168 -19.67 -4.42 7.69
C TYR A 168 -19.14 -2.99 7.78
N ARG A 169 -18.19 -2.66 6.90
CA ARG A 169 -17.51 -1.36 6.85
C ARG A 169 -18.25 -0.44 5.89
N VAL A 170 -18.68 0.72 6.39
CA VAL A 170 -19.30 1.75 5.55
C VAL A 170 -18.20 2.69 5.08
N LYS A 171 -18.03 2.77 3.76
CA LYS A 171 -17.03 3.60 3.09
C LYS A 171 -17.71 4.62 2.19
N VAL A 172 -17.22 5.86 2.19
CA VAL A 172 -17.58 6.88 1.19
C VAL A 172 -16.53 6.83 0.08
N THR A 173 -16.97 6.73 -1.17
CA THR A 173 -16.15 6.46 -2.36
C THR A 173 -16.05 7.67 -3.28
N GLY A 174 -15.17 7.60 -4.27
CA GLY A 174 -15.04 8.57 -5.36
C GLY A 174 -14.02 9.67 -5.12
N PHE A 175 -13.05 9.46 -4.22
CA PHE A 175 -11.96 10.40 -4.04
C PHE A 175 -10.81 10.06 -4.99
N SER A 176 -10.49 10.96 -5.91
CA SER A 176 -9.38 10.82 -6.87
C SER A 176 -8.03 11.21 -6.29
N SER A 177 -8.01 11.79 -5.08
CA SER A 177 -6.77 12.14 -4.38
C SER A 177 -6.84 11.76 -2.90
N ARG A 178 -5.68 11.41 -2.33
CA ARG A 178 -5.58 11.12 -0.91
C ARG A 178 -5.89 12.36 -0.08
N GLN A 179 -5.50 13.54 -0.57
CA GLN A 179 -5.74 14.81 0.08
C GLN A 179 -7.24 15.11 0.20
N ASP A 180 -8.03 14.82 -0.84
CA ASP A 180 -9.48 14.98 -0.80
C ASP A 180 -10.15 14.04 0.19
N ALA A 181 -9.71 12.77 0.22
CA ALA A 181 -10.16 11.80 1.20
C ALA A 181 -9.82 12.25 2.63
N GLU A 182 -8.62 12.79 2.85
CA GLU A 182 -8.18 13.33 4.14
C GLU A 182 -8.98 14.59 4.55
N ARG A 183 -9.25 15.51 3.62
CA ARG A 183 -10.14 16.66 3.84
C ARG A 183 -11.55 16.22 4.25
N TYR A 184 -12.11 15.23 3.56
CA TYR A 184 -13.40 14.65 3.91
C TYR A 184 -13.36 14.01 5.31
N LYS A 185 -12.35 13.17 5.59
CA LYS A 185 -12.14 12.58 6.92
C LYS A 185 -12.09 13.64 8.02
N GLY A 186 -11.38 14.75 7.78
CA GLY A 186 -11.27 15.87 8.71
C GLY A 186 -12.63 16.48 9.07
N ARG A 187 -13.48 16.74 8.07
CA ARG A 187 -14.86 17.23 8.28
C ARG A 187 -15.71 16.24 9.08
N MET A 188 -15.48 14.95 8.90
CA MET A 188 -16.24 13.88 9.55
C MET A 188 -15.72 13.54 10.96
N LYS A 189 -14.57 14.06 11.39
CA LYS A 189 -13.87 13.66 12.62
C LYS A 189 -14.72 13.80 13.89
N GLY A 190 -15.57 14.83 13.96
CA GLY A 190 -16.46 15.04 15.13
C GLY A 190 -17.51 13.93 15.30
N LYS A 191 -18.01 13.39 14.19
CA LYS A 191 -19.04 12.33 14.18
C LYS A 191 -18.46 10.92 14.09
N TYR A 192 -17.33 10.79 13.39
CA TYR A 192 -16.65 9.53 13.13
C TYR A 192 -15.15 9.69 13.45
N PRO A 193 -14.78 9.75 14.74
CA PRO A 193 -13.39 9.94 15.16
C PRO A 193 -12.46 8.79 14.74
N GLY A 194 -13.03 7.60 14.49
CA GLY A 194 -12.32 6.42 14.00
C GLY A 194 -12.22 6.32 12.47
N ALA A 195 -12.62 7.36 11.72
CA ALA A 195 -12.61 7.30 10.27
C ALA A 195 -11.18 7.11 9.69
N LEU A 196 -11.08 6.41 8.56
CA LEU A 196 -9.82 6.04 7.92
C LEU A 196 -9.88 6.31 6.42
N VAL A 197 -8.83 6.91 5.85
CA VAL A 197 -8.60 6.88 4.40
C VAL A 197 -8.04 5.51 4.03
N VAL A 198 -8.68 4.85 3.08
CA VAL A 198 -8.28 3.56 2.53
C VAL A 198 -8.34 3.62 1.01
N THR A 199 -7.61 2.77 0.32
CA THR A 199 -7.77 2.60 -1.13
C THR A 199 -9.12 1.94 -1.41
N GLU A 200 -9.71 2.27 -2.55
CA GLU A 200 -10.95 1.61 -2.95
C GLU A 200 -10.69 0.13 -3.26
N ASP A 201 -11.60 -0.74 -2.82
CA ASP A 201 -11.68 -2.14 -3.28
C ASP A 201 -12.30 -2.24 -4.67
#